data_AF-C4LE85-F1
#
_entry.id   AF-C4LE85-F1
#
_cell.length_a   1.000
_cell.length_b   1.000
_cell.length_c   1.000
_cell.angle_alpha   90.00
_cell.angle_beta   90.00
_cell.angle_gamma   90.00
#
_symmetry.space_group_name_H-M   'P 1'
#
loop_
_entity.id
_entity.type
_entity.pdbx_description
1 polymer ?
#
loop_
_entity_poly.entity_id
_entity_poly.type
_entity_poly.pdbx_seq_one_letter_code
_entity_poly.pdbx_strand_id
1 'polypeptide(L)'
;MSDLKLRYEELLIDRGWDKDTQIQHFLEYAAEFKLEDHFLAYLGLKPTAQTRTLVSSKEYSAERLIELVVKNSRITDVIKENSLAVKDENPWTLKDMTKCIANSIVIAVDPEDVRLVQELLAYFNLRHASYIQPQQEHQTSETTKDDSGDEFFEQIYKRYATFS
;
A
#
# COMPACT_ATOMS: atom_id res chain seq x y z
N MET A 1 -5.61 19.53 -17.39
CA MET A 1 -4.35 19.18 -18.09
C MET A 1 -3.22 19.41 -17.10
N SER A 2 -2.27 18.47 -16.98
CA SER A 2 -1.18 18.62 -16.00
C SER A 2 -0.25 19.76 -16.40
N ASP A 3 0.21 20.54 -15.42
CA ASP A 3 1.17 21.65 -15.56
C ASP A 3 2.43 21.22 -16.36
N LEU A 4 2.84 19.96 -16.20
CA LEU A 4 3.95 19.35 -16.91
C LEU A 4 3.75 19.30 -18.44
N LYS A 5 2.51 19.04 -18.90
CA LYS A 5 2.20 18.93 -20.32
C LYS A 5 2.28 20.29 -21.02
N LEU A 6 1.79 21.34 -20.36
CA LEU A 6 1.87 22.72 -20.84
C LEU A 6 3.33 23.19 -20.94
N ARG A 7 4.14 22.93 -19.91
CA ARG A 7 5.58 23.27 -19.93
C ARG A 7 6.36 22.54 -21.01
N TYR A 8 6.01 21.28 -21.30
CA TYR A 8 6.62 20.53 -22.38
C TYR A 8 6.21 21.10 -23.75
N GLU A 9 4.93 21.41 -23.95
CA GLU A 9 4.44 22.04 -25.19
C GLU A 9 5.08 23.42 -25.43
N GLU A 10 5.27 24.23 -24.39
CA GLU A 10 5.98 25.51 -24.46
C GLU A 10 7.47 25.33 -24.84
N LEU A 11 8.14 24.34 -24.25
CA LEU A 11 9.54 24.05 -24.54
C LEU A 11 9.74 23.53 -25.96
N LEU A 12 8.77 22.76 -26.49
CA LEU A 12 8.76 22.33 -27.88
C LEU A 12 8.59 23.50 -28.85
N ILE A 13 7.73 24.46 -28.51
CA ILE A 13 7.49 25.67 -29.30
C ILE A 13 8.72 26.59 -29.29
N ASP A 14 9.33 26.80 -28.13
CA ASP A 14 10.53 27.65 -27.96
C ASP A 14 11.75 27.09 -28.70
N ARG A 15 11.90 25.75 -28.71
CA ARG A 15 13.00 25.06 -29.40
C ARG A 15 12.76 24.89 -30.90
N GLY A 16 11.52 25.02 -31.38
CA GLY A 16 11.15 24.84 -32.78
C GLY A 16 11.44 23.44 -33.32
N TRP A 17 11.49 22.42 -32.47
CA TRP A 17 11.88 21.07 -32.87
C TRP A 17 10.77 20.37 -33.65
N ASP A 18 11.11 19.83 -34.82
CA ASP A 18 10.23 18.90 -35.53
C ASP A 18 10.20 17.53 -34.83
N LYS A 19 9.23 16.69 -35.22
CA LYS A 19 8.98 15.40 -34.54
C LYS A 19 10.20 14.48 -34.58
N ASP A 20 10.94 14.50 -35.68
CA ASP A 20 12.11 13.64 -35.84
C ASP A 20 13.27 14.09 -34.94
N THR A 21 13.50 15.40 -34.80
CA THR A 21 14.48 15.95 -33.85
C THR A 21 14.10 15.69 -32.40
N GLN A 22 12.81 15.76 -32.04
CA GLN A 22 12.34 15.43 -30.69
C GLN A 22 12.59 13.95 -30.35
N ILE A 23 12.30 13.05 -31.29
CA ILE A 23 12.54 11.61 -31.13
C ILE A 23 14.04 11.33 -30.98
N GLN A 24 14.88 11.96 -31.81
CA GLN A 24 16.32 11.77 -31.77
C GLN A 24 16.92 12.23 -30.43
N HIS A 25 16.54 13.42 -29.95
CA HIS A 25 16.99 13.91 -28.65
C HIS A 25 16.48 13.05 -27.49
N PHE A 26 15.26 12.54 -27.57
CA PHE A 26 14.74 11.60 -26.56
C PHE A 26 15.53 10.30 -26.53
N LEU A 27 15.90 9.75 -27.70
CA LEU A 27 16.71 8.54 -27.79
C LEU A 27 18.13 8.75 -27.28
N GLU A 28 18.75 9.90 -27.59
CA GLU A 28 20.06 10.29 -27.06
C GLU A 28 20.04 10.44 -25.55
N TYR A 29 19.01 11.11 -25.01
CA TYR A 29 18.79 11.21 -23.57
C TYR A 29 18.56 9.84 -22.93
N ALA A 30 17.74 8.98 -23.53
CA ALA A 30 17.49 7.64 -23.03
C ALA A 30 18.76 6.77 -23.02
N ALA A 31 19.63 6.93 -24.01
CA ALA A 31 20.93 6.27 -24.09
C ALA A 31 21.93 6.83 -23.05
N GLU A 32 22.03 8.15 -22.91
CA GLU A 32 22.92 8.82 -21.95
C GLU A 32 22.61 8.37 -20.51
N PHE A 33 21.33 8.33 -20.16
CA PHE A 33 20.87 7.93 -18.83
C PHE A 33 20.61 6.42 -18.69
N LYS A 34 20.94 5.62 -19.72
CA LYS A 34 20.74 4.16 -19.76
C LYS A 34 19.34 3.75 -19.25
N LEU A 35 18.31 4.46 -19.69
CA LEU A 35 16.94 4.25 -19.20
C LEU A 35 16.45 2.83 -19.49
N GLU A 36 16.92 2.22 -20.57
CA GLU A 36 16.65 0.82 -20.90
C GLU A 36 17.26 -0.14 -19.87
N ASP A 37 18.52 0.06 -19.47
CA ASP A 37 19.16 -0.75 -18.41
C ASP A 37 18.45 -0.54 -17.06
N HIS A 38 18.04 0.69 -16.74
CA HIS A 38 17.26 0.97 -15.53
C HIS A 38 15.88 0.30 -15.58
N PHE A 39 15.23 0.28 -16.74
CA PHE A 39 13.95 -0.40 -16.94
C PHE A 39 14.12 -1.92 -16.85
N LEU A 40 15.16 -2.49 -17.45
CA LEU A 40 15.49 -3.91 -17.37
C LEU A 40 15.90 -4.31 -15.95
N ALA A 41 16.64 -3.47 -15.23
CA ALA A 41 16.94 -3.65 -13.82
C ALA A 41 15.67 -3.57 -12.97
N TYR A 42 14.77 -2.62 -13.22
CA TYR A 42 13.45 -2.54 -12.58
C TYR A 42 12.61 -3.79 -12.86
N LEU A 43 12.63 -4.31 -14.09
CA LEU A 43 11.96 -5.56 -14.44
C LEU A 43 12.63 -6.78 -13.82
N GLY A 44 13.95 -6.80 -13.66
CA GLY A 44 14.70 -7.83 -12.94
C GLY A 44 14.54 -7.76 -11.42
N LEU A 45 14.23 -6.57 -10.89
CA LEU A 45 13.85 -6.32 -9.50
C LEU A 45 12.37 -6.60 -9.24
N LYS A 46 11.54 -6.77 -10.28
CA LYS A 46 10.20 -7.32 -10.07
C LYS A 46 10.41 -8.72 -9.49
N PRO A 47 9.78 -9.04 -8.34
CA PRO A 47 9.91 -10.37 -7.78
C PRO A 47 9.46 -11.35 -8.85
N THR A 48 10.39 -12.19 -9.32
CA THR A 48 10.09 -13.38 -10.11
C THR A 48 8.90 -14.02 -9.46
N ALA A 49 7.82 -14.24 -10.22
CA ALA A 49 6.62 -14.91 -9.77
C ALA A 49 6.98 -16.35 -9.41
N GLN A 50 7.64 -16.55 -8.26
CA GLN A 50 7.67 -17.83 -7.58
C GLN A 50 6.21 -18.14 -7.33
N THR A 51 5.72 -19.19 -7.97
CA THR A 51 4.50 -19.88 -7.57
C THR A 51 4.73 -20.42 -6.17
N ARG A 52 4.59 -19.54 -5.17
CA ARG A 52 4.63 -19.90 -3.78
C ARG A 52 3.32 -20.61 -3.49
N THR A 53 3.40 -21.86 -3.06
CA THR A 53 2.23 -22.62 -2.65
C THR A 53 1.56 -21.87 -1.51
N LEU A 54 0.34 -21.39 -1.73
CA LEU A 54 -0.43 -20.69 -0.71
C LEU A 54 -0.85 -21.69 0.38
N VAL A 55 -0.61 -21.32 1.63
CA VAL A 55 -1.11 -22.06 2.79
C VAL A 55 -2.55 -21.61 3.06
N SER A 56 -3.45 -22.54 3.36
CA SER A 56 -4.85 -22.19 3.67
C SER A 56 -4.93 -21.45 5.00
N SER A 57 -5.77 -20.42 5.09
CA SER A 57 -6.08 -19.77 6.38
C SER A 57 -6.63 -20.76 7.41
N LYS A 58 -7.27 -21.87 6.98
CA LYS A 58 -7.80 -22.90 7.89
C LYS A 58 -6.73 -23.64 8.70
N GLU A 59 -5.47 -23.56 8.29
CA GLU A 59 -4.35 -24.18 9.01
C GLU A 59 -3.94 -23.37 10.25
N TYR A 60 -4.51 -22.19 10.45
CA TYR A 60 -4.22 -21.29 11.55
C TYR A 60 -5.51 -20.89 12.29
N SER A 61 -5.40 -20.56 13.57
CA SER A 61 -6.50 -19.86 14.25
C SER A 61 -6.64 -18.44 13.70
N ALA A 62 -7.83 -17.86 13.81
CA ALA A 62 -8.08 -16.48 13.37
C ALA A 62 -7.13 -15.48 14.05
N GLU A 63 -6.89 -15.65 15.35
CA GLU A 63 -5.98 -14.82 16.14
C GLU A 63 -4.55 -14.91 15.60
N ARG A 64 -4.10 -16.12 15.24
CA ARG A 64 -2.74 -16.32 14.72
C ARG A 64 -2.58 -15.69 13.33
N LEU A 65 -3.60 -15.75 12.49
CA LEU A 65 -3.58 -15.09 11.18
C LEU A 65 -3.51 -13.57 11.32
N ILE A 66 -4.33 -13.00 12.19
CA ILE A 66 -4.33 -11.57 12.46
C ILE A 66 -2.96 -11.14 12.98
N GLU A 67 -2.37 -11.89 13.92
CA GLU A 67 -1.02 -11.62 14.42
C GLU A 67 0.03 -11.61 13.30
N LEU A 68 0.01 -12.63 12.42
CA LEU A 68 0.93 -12.72 11.28
C LEU A 68 0.77 -11.53 10.32
N VAL A 69 -0.47 -11.09 10.08
CA VAL A 69 -0.76 -9.93 9.22
C VAL A 69 -0.28 -8.64 9.87
N VAL A 70 -0.60 -8.40 11.14
CA VAL A 70 -0.28 -7.17 11.87
C VAL A 70 1.24 -7.00 12.05
N LYS A 71 1.98 -8.09 12.30
CA LYS A 71 3.43 -8.06 12.47
C LYS A 71 4.20 -8.01 11.15
N ASN A 72 3.53 -8.11 9.99
CA ASN A 72 4.20 -8.11 8.71
C ASN A 72 4.49 -6.68 8.23
N SER A 73 5.78 -6.33 8.17
CA SER A 73 6.22 -5.00 7.71
C SER A 73 5.82 -4.72 6.27
N ARG A 74 5.87 -5.72 5.38
CA ARG A 74 5.50 -5.55 3.97
C ARG A 74 4.02 -5.22 3.79
N ILE A 75 3.13 -5.83 4.55
CA ILE A 75 1.70 -5.45 4.55
C ILE A 75 1.54 -4.00 5.01
N THR A 76 2.24 -3.62 6.08
CA THR A 76 2.23 -2.25 6.61
C THR A 76 2.69 -1.24 5.54
N ASP A 77 3.78 -1.53 4.83
CA ASP A 77 4.32 -0.68 3.77
C ASP A 77 3.33 -0.54 2.61
N VAL A 78 2.70 -1.63 2.19
CA VAL A 78 1.68 -1.60 1.12
C VAL A 78 0.47 -0.74 1.53
N ILE A 79 0.00 -0.85 2.78
CA ILE A 79 -1.10 -0.01 3.27
C ILE A 79 -0.71 1.47 3.25
N LYS A 80 0.51 1.80 3.67
CA LYS A 80 1.05 3.15 3.67
C LYS A 80 1.25 3.71 2.26
N GLU A 81 1.77 2.92 1.33
CA GLU A 81 1.90 3.33 -0.07
C GLU A 81 0.53 3.60 -0.68
N ASN A 82 -0.46 2.76 -0.38
CA ASN A 82 -1.82 2.94 -0.86
C ASN A 82 -2.44 4.24 -0.34
N SER A 83 -2.22 4.65 0.92
CA SER A 83 -2.74 5.90 1.50
C SER A 83 -2.07 7.17 0.96
N LEU A 84 -0.88 7.05 0.37
CA LEU A 84 -0.27 8.15 -0.37
C LEU A 84 -1.03 8.41 -1.69
N ALA A 85 -1.50 7.35 -2.34
CA ALA A 85 -2.19 7.40 -3.64
C ALA A 85 -3.72 7.60 -3.52
N VAL A 86 -4.35 7.03 -2.50
CA VAL A 86 -5.79 7.04 -2.29
C VAL A 86 -6.10 7.83 -1.01
N LYS A 87 -7.06 8.76 -1.09
CA LYS A 87 -7.47 9.63 0.04
C LYS A 87 -8.81 9.25 0.65
N ASP A 88 -9.42 8.17 0.17
CA ASP A 88 -10.56 7.53 0.82
C ASP A 88 -10.07 6.82 2.10
N GLU A 89 -10.81 6.94 3.20
CA GLU A 89 -10.47 6.33 4.48
C GLU A 89 -10.67 4.82 4.47
N ASN A 90 -11.60 4.30 3.65
CA ASN A 90 -11.93 2.87 3.59
C ASN A 90 -11.79 2.27 2.18
N PRO A 91 -10.60 2.34 1.55
CA PRO A 91 -10.45 1.91 0.16
C PRO A 91 -10.24 0.40 0.01
N TRP A 92 -9.99 -0.34 1.09
CA TRP A 92 -9.68 -1.77 1.00
C TRP A 92 -10.93 -2.62 0.88
N THR A 93 -10.96 -3.43 -0.17
CA THR A 93 -11.98 -4.46 -0.39
C THR A 93 -11.45 -5.84 -0.02
N LEU A 94 -12.35 -6.82 0.17
CA LEU A 94 -11.98 -8.22 0.39
C LEU A 94 -10.99 -8.71 -0.67
N LYS A 95 -11.23 -8.38 -1.94
CA LYS A 95 -10.40 -8.80 -3.07
C LYS A 95 -8.96 -8.25 -2.97
N ASP A 96 -8.82 -6.97 -2.63
CA ASP A 96 -7.51 -6.33 -2.58
C ASP A 96 -6.73 -6.73 -1.33
N MET A 97 -7.41 -6.85 -0.19
CA MET A 97 -6.86 -7.35 1.06
C MET A 97 -6.35 -8.78 0.91
N THR A 98 -7.17 -9.70 0.39
CA THR A 98 -6.76 -11.10 0.18
C THR A 98 -5.58 -11.21 -0.77
N LYS A 99 -5.55 -10.42 -1.84
CA LYS A 99 -4.40 -10.33 -2.75
C LYS A 99 -3.14 -9.82 -2.04
N CYS A 100 -3.26 -8.79 -1.20
CA CYS A 100 -2.14 -8.26 -0.42
C CYS A 100 -1.55 -9.32 0.52
N ILE A 101 -2.42 -10.04 1.26
CA ILE A 101 -2.03 -11.11 2.18
C ILE A 101 -1.35 -12.26 1.44
N ALA A 102 -1.94 -12.73 0.33
CA ALA A 102 -1.36 -13.81 -0.48
C ALA A 102 0.03 -13.44 -1.00
N ASN A 103 0.22 -12.20 -1.48
CA ASN A 103 1.50 -11.74 -2.02
C ASN A 103 2.56 -11.49 -0.94
N SER A 104 2.15 -11.12 0.27
CA SER A 104 3.07 -10.69 1.34
C SER A 104 3.47 -11.83 2.26
N ILE A 105 2.53 -12.70 2.63
CA ILE A 105 2.74 -13.79 3.59
C ILE A 105 2.33 -15.17 3.09
N VAL A 106 1.92 -15.31 1.82
CA VAL A 106 1.67 -16.61 1.17
C VAL A 106 0.49 -17.37 1.81
N ILE A 107 -0.53 -16.62 2.26
CA ILE A 107 -1.75 -17.21 2.85
C ILE A 107 -2.94 -16.95 1.92
N ALA A 108 -3.69 -18.02 1.63
CA ALA A 108 -5.00 -17.94 1.00
C ALA A 108 -6.09 -17.81 2.08
N VAL A 109 -6.66 -16.60 2.19
CA VAL A 109 -7.76 -16.32 3.12
C VAL A 109 -9.06 -16.90 2.56
N ASP A 110 -9.75 -17.71 3.37
CA ASP A 110 -11.08 -18.23 3.04
C ASP A 110 -12.12 -17.09 3.14
N PRO A 111 -12.82 -16.73 2.05
CA PRO A 111 -13.85 -15.69 2.08
C PRO A 111 -15.09 -16.07 2.89
N GLU A 112 -15.32 -17.36 3.15
CA GLU A 112 -16.46 -17.84 3.93
C GLU A 112 -16.28 -17.64 5.45
N ASP A 113 -15.04 -17.38 5.90
CA ASP A 113 -14.77 -16.99 7.29
C ASP A 113 -15.07 -15.50 7.50
N VAL A 114 -16.36 -15.20 7.60
CA VAL A 114 -16.89 -13.82 7.69
C VAL A 114 -16.25 -13.04 8.84
N ARG A 115 -16.00 -13.70 9.98
CA ARG A 115 -15.43 -13.04 11.15
C ARG A 115 -13.98 -12.63 10.89
N LEU A 116 -13.16 -13.56 10.40
CA LEU A 116 -11.77 -13.26 10.04
C LEU A 116 -11.68 -12.15 8.99
N VAL A 117 -12.51 -12.24 7.95
CA VAL A 117 -12.57 -11.24 6.87
C VAL A 117 -12.89 -9.85 7.42
N GLN A 118 -13.89 -9.75 8.30
CA GLN A 118 -14.28 -8.47 8.90
C GLN A 118 -13.16 -7.88 9.77
N GLU A 119 -12.53 -8.68 10.62
CA GLU A 119 -11.43 -8.23 11.47
C GLU A 119 -10.22 -7.76 10.65
N LEU A 120 -9.87 -8.48 9.57
CA LEU A 120 -8.80 -8.08 8.66
C LEU A 120 -9.15 -6.81 7.89
N LEU A 121 -10.36 -6.68 7.34
CA LEU A 121 -10.79 -5.47 6.64
C LEU A 121 -10.79 -4.25 7.56
N ALA A 122 -11.26 -4.41 8.79
CA ALA A 122 -11.22 -3.36 9.80
C ALA A 122 -9.78 -2.91 10.05
N TYR A 123 -8.84 -3.85 10.25
CA TYR A 123 -7.43 -3.53 10.41
C TYR A 123 -6.85 -2.76 9.22
N PHE A 124 -7.05 -3.24 7.99
CA PHE A 124 -6.49 -2.63 6.77
C PHE A 124 -6.99 -1.19 6.59
N ASN A 125 -8.31 -0.97 6.73
CA ASN A 125 -8.90 0.35 6.56
C ASN A 125 -8.53 1.33 7.68
N LEU A 126 -8.56 0.90 8.94
CA LEU A 126 -8.14 1.75 10.05
C LEU A 126 -6.67 2.16 9.96
N ARG A 127 -5.80 1.21 9.58
CA ARG A 127 -4.39 1.52 9.36
C ARG A 127 -4.20 2.46 8.17
N HIS A 128 -4.96 2.29 7.10
CA HIS A 128 -4.95 3.18 5.95
C HIS A 128 -5.34 4.62 6.34
N ALA A 129 -6.48 4.79 7.02
CA ALA A 129 -6.96 6.09 7.49
C ALA A 129 -5.93 6.79 8.39
N SER A 130 -5.26 6.05 9.29
CA SER A 130 -4.20 6.58 10.16
C SER A 130 -2.99 7.16 9.41
N TYR A 131 -2.76 6.74 8.16
CA TYR A 131 -1.71 7.30 7.32
C TYR A 131 -2.18 8.47 6.45
N ILE A 132 -3.48 8.60 6.20
CA ILE A 132 -4.06 9.77 5.52
C ILE A 132 -4.05 10.96 6.46
N GLN A 133 -4.51 10.75 7.69
CA GLN A 133 -4.54 11.75 8.74
C GLN A 133 -3.34 11.52 9.65
N PRO A 134 -2.15 12.13 9.40
CA PRO A 134 -1.11 12.13 10.41
C PRO A 134 -1.73 12.76 11.64
N GLN A 135 -1.77 12.02 12.76
CA GLN A 135 -2.25 12.51 14.04
C GLN A 135 -1.83 13.97 14.19
N GLN A 136 -2.81 14.89 14.22
CA GLN A 136 -2.56 16.17 14.84
C GLN A 136 -1.98 15.81 16.22
N GLU A 137 -0.78 16.31 16.51
CA GLU A 137 -0.24 16.26 17.86
C GLU A 137 -1.40 16.60 18.80
N HIS A 138 -1.76 15.67 19.68
CA HIS A 138 -2.75 15.91 20.70
C HIS A 138 -2.28 17.09 21.54
N GLN A 139 -2.66 18.31 21.15
CA GLN A 139 -2.83 19.40 22.07
C GLN A 139 -3.95 18.97 22.98
N THR A 140 -3.57 18.58 24.20
CA THR A 140 -4.45 18.42 25.35
C THR A 140 -5.45 19.56 25.39
N SER A 141 -6.67 19.27 24.95
CA SER A 141 -7.84 20.10 25.20
C SER A 141 -8.90 19.15 25.73
N GLU A 142 -9.16 19.32 27.02
CA GLU A 142 -10.06 18.51 27.81
C GLU A 142 -11.47 18.49 27.23
N THR A 143 -12.10 17.30 27.31
CA THR A 143 -13.55 17.02 27.25
C THR A 143 -14.26 17.29 25.91
N THR A 144 -14.91 16.32 25.26
CA THR A 144 -16.00 15.49 25.80
C THR A 144 -16.27 14.27 24.88
N LYS A 145 -16.20 13.05 25.45
CA LYS A 145 -16.90 11.79 25.11
C LYS A 145 -17.32 11.52 23.64
N ASP A 146 -16.56 10.65 22.98
CA ASP A 146 -17.07 9.40 22.39
C ASP A 146 -15.90 8.41 22.22
N ASP A 147 -15.69 7.58 23.23
CA ASP A 147 -14.43 6.88 23.53
C ASP A 147 -14.54 5.36 23.30
N SER A 148 -15.08 4.95 22.14
CA SER A 148 -15.28 3.52 21.81
C SER A 148 -14.30 2.98 20.77
N GLY A 149 -13.67 3.85 19.97
CA GLY A 149 -12.69 3.47 18.95
C GLY A 149 -11.32 3.16 19.54
N ASP A 150 -10.83 4.02 20.44
CA ASP A 150 -9.49 3.89 21.01
C ASP A 150 -9.40 2.76 22.05
N GLU A 151 -10.48 2.50 22.81
CA GLU A 151 -10.56 1.33 23.68
C GLU A 151 -10.45 0.00 22.91
N PHE A 152 -10.97 -0.07 21.68
CA PHE A 152 -10.89 -1.30 20.86
C PHE A 152 -9.46 -1.57 20.41
N PHE A 153 -8.71 -0.53 20.00
CA PHE A 153 -7.30 -0.66 19.64
C PHE A 153 -6.40 -0.92 20.84
N GLU A 154 -6.64 -0.25 21.95
CA GLU A 154 -5.97 -0.51 23.22
C GLU A 154 -6.24 -1.95 23.68
N GLN A 155 -7.46 -2.47 23.53
CA GLN A 155 -7.79 -3.85 23.89
C GLN A 155 -7.15 -4.87 22.94
N ILE A 156 -7.13 -4.63 21.62
CA ILE A 156 -6.43 -5.49 20.67
C ILE A 156 -4.92 -5.47 20.97
N TYR A 157 -4.32 -4.28 21.10
CA TYR A 157 -2.90 -4.14 21.37
C TYR A 157 -2.51 -4.75 22.73
N LYS A 158 -3.25 -4.47 23.81
CA LYS A 158 -3.00 -5.08 25.14
C LYS A 158 -3.15 -6.60 25.13
N ARG A 159 -4.10 -7.14 24.37
CA ARG A 159 -4.35 -8.60 24.26
C ARG A 159 -3.22 -9.33 23.51
N TYR A 160 -2.49 -8.65 22.63
CA TYR A 160 -1.41 -9.25 21.84
C TYR A 160 0.01 -8.78 22.20
N ALA A 161 0.17 -7.69 22.96
CA ALA A 161 1.46 -7.16 23.41
C ALA A 161 2.03 -7.85 24.67
N THR A 162 1.27 -8.78 25.30
CA THR A 162 1.68 -9.48 26.54
C THR A 162 2.23 -10.89 26.34
N PHE A 163 2.56 -11.29 25.11
CA PHE A 163 3.33 -12.52 24.86
C PHE A 163 4.79 -12.16 24.56
N SER A 164 5.53 -11.99 25.65
CA SER A 164 7.00 -12.01 25.73
C SER A 164 7.59 -13.30 25.16
#